data_AF-A0A645CZE2-F1
#
_entry.id   AF-A0A645CZE2-F1
#
_cell.length_a   1.000
_cell.length_b   1.000
_cell.length_c   1.000
_cell.angle_alpha   90.00
_cell.angle_beta   90.00
_cell.angle_gamma   90.00
#
_symmetry.space_group_name_H-M   'P 1'
#
loop_
_entity.id
_entity.type
_entity.pdbx_description
1 polymer ?
#
loop_
_entity_poly.entity_id
_entity_poly.type
_entity_poly.pdbx_seq_one_letter_code
_entity_poly.pdbx_strand_id
1 'polypeptide(L)'
;MISTDDTRIFSAALTFTQDVIVPLRKKPFMPRQHMWALRWVSIGVGVFFFFGSFFMAQLDYINLFVTLMTLMWLGGCGPVMIFGLYSRFGNTAGAFTSLIAGMSLSFGGIFVQRNWADTVYPWLVEMEWAGAVGEFLEAVSGPFSPYVVWKMDPVKFPINSYEMYFLTMLITLALYCIVSALTWKEPFNLDRMLHRGIYNVDGDHRPAAAWSVRNVFSKLIGITPEYTRGDRIIAWSVFFYSFVYTFLFSFVGVVIWNIVTPWPVEWWGHYFFITTLLVPGLVALVSTFWFGIGGAIDLFRLFRDLEQRNINPLDDGRVEGQVSLADRARFAEVEDKQKKR
;
A
#
# COMPACT_ATOMS: atom_id res chain seq x y z
N MET A 1 -15.70 -5.53 -15.38
CA MET A 1 -16.05 -6.53 -14.36
C MET A 1 -15.23 -7.80 -14.54
N ILE A 2 -15.39 -8.55 -15.63
CA ILE A 2 -14.61 -9.79 -15.88
C ILE A 2 -13.09 -9.58 -15.81
N SER A 3 -12.55 -8.50 -16.39
CA SER A 3 -11.11 -8.20 -16.34
C SER A 3 -10.59 -7.97 -14.92
N THR A 4 -11.41 -7.35 -14.05
CA THR A 4 -11.07 -7.08 -12.65
C THR A 4 -11.12 -8.36 -11.83
N ASP A 5 -12.12 -9.19 -12.04
CA ASP A 5 -12.30 -10.45 -11.31
C ASP A 5 -11.19 -11.45 -11.65
N ASP A 6 -10.85 -11.59 -12.94
CA ASP A 6 -9.72 -12.43 -13.40
C ASP A 6 -8.40 -11.98 -12.74
N THR A 7 -8.11 -10.68 -12.77
CA THR A 7 -6.88 -10.12 -12.16
C THR A 7 -6.83 -10.39 -10.65
N ARG A 8 -7.96 -10.27 -9.94
CA ARG A 8 -8.03 -10.51 -8.49
C ARG A 8 -7.85 -11.98 -8.14
N ILE A 9 -8.49 -12.89 -8.87
CA ILE A 9 -8.33 -14.34 -8.67
C ILE A 9 -6.89 -14.74 -8.96
N PHE A 10 -6.32 -14.26 -10.07
CA PHE A 10 -4.93 -14.55 -10.43
C PHE A 10 -3.95 -14.04 -9.38
N SER A 11 -4.12 -12.80 -8.91
CA SER A 11 -3.25 -12.21 -7.88
C SER A 11 -3.34 -12.99 -6.56
N ALA A 12 -4.55 -13.32 -6.10
CA ALA A 12 -4.75 -14.10 -4.89
C ALA A 12 -4.18 -15.52 -5.00
N ALA A 13 -4.34 -16.17 -6.16
CA ALA A 13 -3.81 -17.51 -6.40
C ALA A 13 -2.28 -17.52 -6.46
N LEU A 14 -1.67 -16.50 -7.07
CA LEU A 14 -0.22 -16.33 -7.11
C LEU A 14 0.33 -16.13 -5.70
N THR A 15 -0.21 -15.18 -4.94
CA THR A 15 0.18 -14.92 -3.54
C THR A 15 0.04 -16.17 -2.68
N PHE A 16 -1.10 -16.87 -2.75
CA PHE A 16 -1.28 -18.08 -1.96
C PHE A 16 -0.30 -19.20 -2.36
N THR A 17 -0.03 -19.35 -3.65
CA THR A 17 0.92 -20.37 -4.12
C THR A 17 2.35 -20.04 -3.70
N GLN A 18 2.78 -18.80 -3.88
CA GLN A 18 4.17 -18.36 -3.63
C GLN A 18 4.47 -18.13 -2.16
N ASP A 19 3.52 -17.58 -1.39
CA ASP A 19 3.78 -17.15 -0.02
C ASP A 19 3.34 -18.18 1.01
N VAL A 20 2.42 -19.09 0.65
CA VAL A 20 1.92 -20.14 1.55
C VAL A 20 2.39 -21.52 1.10
N ILE A 21 2.07 -21.95 -0.13
CA ILE A 21 2.34 -23.33 -0.56
C ILE A 21 3.84 -23.61 -0.75
N VAL A 22 4.56 -22.74 -1.47
CA VAL A 22 5.99 -22.92 -1.76
C VAL A 22 6.83 -22.96 -0.47
N PRO A 23 6.67 -22.03 0.51
CA PRO A 23 7.47 -22.03 1.72
C PRO A 23 7.14 -23.22 2.63
N LEU A 24 5.86 -23.62 2.73
CA LEU A 24 5.44 -24.79 3.53
C LEU A 24 5.95 -26.10 2.94
N ARG A 25 6.04 -26.21 1.61
CA ARG A 25 6.55 -27.41 0.93
C ARG A 25 8.05 -27.62 1.14
N LYS A 26 8.82 -26.55 1.39
CA LYS A 26 10.30 -26.54 1.57
C LYS A 26 11.13 -27.15 0.44
N LYS A 27 10.51 -27.58 -0.67
CA LYS A 27 11.15 -28.20 -1.84
C LYS A 27 10.82 -27.39 -3.10
N PRO A 28 11.77 -27.25 -4.05
CA PRO A 28 11.53 -26.54 -5.29
C PRO A 28 10.36 -27.16 -6.05
N PHE A 29 9.51 -26.32 -6.65
CA PHE A 29 8.58 -26.79 -7.66
C PHE A 29 9.32 -26.98 -8.99
N MET A 30 9.02 -28.08 -9.69
CA MET A 30 9.32 -28.13 -11.13
C MET A 30 8.37 -27.17 -11.86
N PRO A 31 8.79 -26.50 -12.95
CA PRO A 31 7.96 -25.50 -13.64
C PRO A 31 6.56 -26.01 -14.01
N ARG A 32 6.45 -27.25 -14.49
CA ARG A 32 5.14 -27.88 -14.79
C ARG A 32 4.27 -28.08 -13.55
N GLN A 33 4.87 -28.50 -12.43
CA GLN A 33 4.13 -28.69 -11.17
C GLN A 33 3.64 -27.35 -10.61
N HIS A 34 4.45 -26.30 -10.75
CA HIS A 34 4.09 -24.96 -10.32
C HIS A 34 2.87 -24.43 -11.08
N MET A 35 2.86 -24.59 -12.41
CA MET A 35 1.71 -24.19 -13.25
C MET A 35 0.42 -24.93 -12.87
N TRP A 36 0.51 -26.24 -12.56
CA TRP A 36 -0.65 -26.98 -12.08
C TRP A 36 -1.13 -26.52 -10.71
N ALA A 37 -0.21 -26.21 -9.78
CA ALA A 37 -0.56 -25.67 -8.47
C ALA A 37 -1.32 -24.34 -8.61
N LEU A 38 -0.82 -23.40 -9.43
CA LEU A 38 -1.49 -22.13 -9.69
C LEU A 38 -2.91 -22.32 -10.23
N ARG A 39 -3.11 -23.26 -11.17
CA ARG A 39 -4.44 -23.57 -11.73
C ARG A 39 -5.40 -24.10 -10.66
N TRP A 40 -4.96 -25.06 -9.84
CA TRP A 40 -5.79 -25.62 -8.78
C TRP A 40 -6.15 -24.58 -7.72
N VAL A 41 -5.19 -23.74 -7.32
CA VAL A 41 -5.44 -22.66 -6.37
C VAL A 41 -6.39 -21.63 -6.98
N SER A 42 -6.24 -21.28 -8.26
CA SER A 42 -7.16 -20.35 -8.95
C SER A 42 -8.61 -20.86 -8.95
N ILE A 43 -8.80 -22.16 -9.20
CA ILE A 43 -10.13 -22.79 -9.10
C ILE A 43 -10.65 -22.71 -7.67
N GLY A 44 -9.82 -23.03 -6.68
CA GLY A 44 -10.19 -22.94 -5.25
C GLY A 44 -10.59 -21.53 -4.81
N VAL A 45 -9.80 -20.52 -5.19
CA VAL A 45 -10.10 -19.10 -4.94
C VAL A 45 -11.40 -18.72 -5.65
N GLY A 46 -11.60 -19.11 -6.90
CA GLY A 46 -12.84 -18.85 -7.64
C GLY A 46 -14.07 -19.44 -6.96
N VAL A 47 -13.98 -20.68 -6.47
CA VAL A 47 -15.06 -21.32 -5.70
C VAL A 47 -15.32 -20.59 -4.37
N PHE A 48 -14.26 -20.19 -3.67
CA PHE A 48 -14.40 -19.41 -2.43
C PHE A 48 -15.07 -18.06 -2.69
N PHE A 49 -14.67 -17.34 -3.73
CA PHE A 49 -15.29 -16.08 -4.15
C PHE A 49 -16.75 -16.28 -4.54
N PHE A 50 -17.09 -17.36 -5.23
CA PHE A 50 -18.47 -17.72 -5.56
C PHE A 50 -19.33 -17.89 -4.31
N PHE A 51 -18.87 -18.68 -3.33
CA PHE A 51 -19.59 -18.84 -2.07
C PHE A 51 -19.66 -17.52 -1.28
N GLY A 52 -18.57 -16.77 -1.21
CA GLY A 52 -18.55 -15.45 -0.57
C GLY A 52 -19.58 -14.50 -1.19
N SER A 53 -19.64 -14.42 -2.52
CA SER A 53 -20.62 -13.61 -3.24
C SER A 53 -22.05 -14.12 -3.08
N PHE A 54 -22.26 -15.43 -2.92
CA PHE A 54 -23.59 -16.03 -2.77
C PHE A 54 -24.17 -15.78 -1.37
N PHE A 55 -23.35 -15.87 -0.32
CA PHE A 55 -23.79 -15.68 1.06
C PHE A 55 -23.74 -14.23 1.55
N MET A 56 -22.98 -13.37 0.87
CA MET A 56 -22.87 -11.96 1.23
C MET A 56 -24.01 -11.16 0.60
N ALA A 57 -25.10 -10.98 1.34
CA ALA A 57 -26.13 -9.99 1.01
C ALA A 57 -25.64 -8.60 1.45
N GLN A 58 -25.47 -7.69 0.48
CA GLN A 58 -24.96 -6.35 0.72
C GLN A 58 -26.05 -5.46 1.32
N LEU A 59 -26.16 -5.47 2.65
CA LEU A 59 -27.25 -4.78 3.39
C LEU A 59 -26.91 -3.35 3.81
N ASP A 60 -25.65 -2.90 3.67
CA ASP A 60 -25.17 -1.55 4.05
C ASP A 60 -24.19 -0.94 3.02
N TYR A 61 -23.93 0.36 3.15
CA TYR A 61 -23.06 1.18 2.28
C TYR A 61 -21.72 0.50 1.95
N ILE A 62 -21.50 0.17 0.67
CA ILE A 62 -20.32 -0.54 0.16
C ILE A 62 -18.97 0.09 0.59
N ASN A 63 -18.92 1.42 0.73
CA ASN A 63 -17.72 2.14 1.13
C ASN A 63 -17.31 1.83 2.57
N LEU A 64 -18.26 1.60 3.48
CA LEU A 64 -17.93 1.25 4.86
C LEU A 64 -17.31 -0.15 4.90
N PHE A 65 -17.91 -1.12 4.20
CA PHE A 65 -17.34 -2.47 4.09
C PHE A 65 -15.92 -2.47 3.48
N VAL A 66 -15.71 -1.75 2.37
CA VAL A 66 -14.39 -1.63 1.74
C VAL A 66 -13.37 -0.98 2.68
N THR A 67 -13.77 0.06 3.41
CA THR A 67 -12.90 0.75 4.37
C THR A 67 -12.52 -0.19 5.53
N LEU A 68 -13.47 -0.96 6.06
CA LEU A 68 -13.24 -1.92 7.14
C LEU A 68 -12.30 -3.06 6.72
N MET A 69 -12.51 -3.62 5.52
CA MET A 69 -11.66 -4.69 4.99
C MET A 69 -10.23 -4.21 4.70
N THR A 70 -10.08 -2.99 4.20
CA THR A 70 -8.76 -2.41 3.91
C THR A 70 -8.03 -2.00 5.19
N LEU A 71 -8.74 -1.51 6.20
CA LEU A 71 -8.23 -1.16 7.53
C LEU A 71 -7.45 -2.30 8.20
N MET A 72 -7.96 -3.53 8.09
CA MET A 72 -7.33 -4.72 8.68
C MET A 72 -5.87 -4.91 8.26
N TRP A 73 -5.51 -4.46 7.06
CA TRP A 73 -4.15 -4.55 6.53
C TRP A 73 -3.42 -3.20 6.59
N LEU A 74 -4.10 -2.14 6.15
CA LEU A 74 -3.52 -0.79 6.08
C LEU A 74 -3.16 -0.22 7.45
N GLY A 75 -3.79 -0.69 8.53
CA GLY A 75 -3.51 -0.25 9.89
C GLY A 75 -2.08 -0.56 10.36
N GLY A 76 -1.42 -1.57 9.80
CA GLY A 76 -0.08 -2.01 10.25
C GLY A 76 0.98 -2.17 9.15
N CYS A 77 0.61 -2.15 7.86
CA CYS A 77 1.56 -2.39 6.76
C CYS A 77 2.43 -1.18 6.40
N GLY A 78 1.98 0.04 6.69
CA GLY A 78 2.68 1.29 6.33
C GLY A 78 4.13 1.34 6.80
N PRO A 79 4.40 1.15 8.11
CA PRO A 79 5.76 1.13 8.64
C PRO A 79 6.65 0.06 8.01
N VAL A 80 6.09 -1.12 7.71
CA VAL A 80 6.81 -2.25 7.11
C VAL A 80 7.30 -1.90 5.71
N MET A 81 6.46 -1.29 4.88
CA MET A 81 6.82 -0.90 3.51
C MET A 81 7.90 0.20 3.49
N ILE A 82 7.76 1.20 4.37
CA ILE A 82 8.70 2.33 4.42
C ILE A 82 10.04 1.86 4.99
N PHE A 83 10.05 1.30 6.20
CA PHE A 83 11.32 0.98 6.85
C PHE A 83 11.96 -0.30 6.30
N GLY A 84 11.20 -1.21 5.69
CA GLY A 84 11.77 -2.38 5.03
C GLY A 84 12.66 -2.03 3.83
N LEU A 85 12.32 -0.99 3.06
CA LEU A 85 13.07 -0.60 1.87
C LEU A 85 14.00 0.61 2.07
N TYR A 86 13.76 1.42 3.10
CA TYR A 86 14.48 2.68 3.32
C TYR A 86 15.24 2.76 4.63
N SER A 87 15.20 1.73 5.47
CA SER A 87 15.93 1.72 6.75
C SER A 87 16.82 0.49 6.93
N ARG A 88 17.87 0.66 7.73
CA ARG A 88 18.81 -0.41 8.13
C ARG A 88 18.48 -1.00 9.51
N PHE A 89 17.57 -0.38 10.27
CA PHE A 89 17.12 -0.88 11.58
C PHE A 89 15.84 -1.71 11.48
N GLY A 90 15.11 -1.63 10.36
CA GLY A 90 13.87 -2.38 10.14
C GLY A 90 14.12 -3.87 10.24
N ASN A 91 13.31 -4.58 11.03
CA ASN A 91 13.50 -6.01 11.28
C ASN A 91 12.17 -6.77 11.31
N THR A 92 12.27 -8.11 11.28
CA THR A 92 11.11 -9.00 11.24
C THR A 92 10.26 -8.89 12.49
N ALA A 93 10.86 -8.75 13.67
CA ALA A 93 10.14 -8.61 14.94
C ALA A 93 9.22 -7.38 14.93
N GLY A 94 9.75 -6.19 14.60
CA GLY A 94 8.95 -4.97 14.50
C GLY A 94 7.90 -5.05 13.39
N ALA A 95 8.19 -5.71 12.27
CA ALA A 95 7.21 -5.94 11.21
C ALA A 95 6.02 -6.78 11.68
N PHE A 96 6.28 -7.90 12.36
CA PHE A 96 5.21 -8.74 12.91
C PHE A 96 4.43 -8.02 14.01
N THR A 97 5.09 -7.29 14.92
CA THR A 97 4.40 -6.50 15.95
C THR A 97 3.47 -5.47 15.33
N SER A 98 3.94 -4.71 14.34
CA SER A 98 3.14 -3.69 13.63
C SER A 98 1.91 -4.30 12.97
N LEU A 99 2.07 -5.42 12.24
CA LEU A 99 0.98 -6.08 11.53
C LEU A 99 -0.04 -6.69 12.50
N ILE A 100 0.41 -7.43 13.51
CA ILE A 100 -0.48 -8.07 14.49
C ILE A 100 -1.23 -7.01 15.29
N ALA A 101 -0.53 -5.99 15.81
CA ALA A 101 -1.17 -4.91 16.56
C ALA A 101 -2.16 -4.13 15.68
N GLY A 102 -1.80 -3.82 14.43
CA GLY A 102 -2.67 -3.13 13.48
C GLY A 102 -3.94 -3.92 13.18
N MET A 103 -3.81 -5.23 12.97
CA MET A 103 -4.95 -6.13 12.74
C MET A 103 -5.82 -6.22 14.00
N SER A 104 -5.24 -6.43 15.18
CA SER A 104 -5.96 -6.50 16.46
C SER A 104 -6.69 -5.20 16.80
N LEU A 105 -6.06 -4.04 16.64
CA LEU A 105 -6.67 -2.73 16.88
C LEU A 105 -7.80 -2.46 15.89
N SER A 106 -7.60 -2.80 14.62
CA SER A 106 -8.65 -2.64 13.59
C SER A 106 -9.85 -3.51 13.90
N PHE A 107 -9.67 -4.82 14.14
CA PHE A 107 -10.77 -5.70 14.53
C PHE A 107 -11.45 -5.24 15.81
N GLY A 108 -10.67 -4.94 16.86
CA GLY A 108 -11.19 -4.45 18.14
C GLY A 108 -12.04 -3.19 17.97
N GLY A 109 -11.53 -2.20 17.24
CA GLY A 109 -12.25 -0.95 16.96
C GLY A 109 -13.57 -1.19 16.22
N ILE A 110 -13.61 -2.11 15.26
CA ILE A 110 -14.83 -2.46 14.52
C ILE A 110 -15.87 -3.11 15.43
N PHE A 111 -15.46 -4.08 16.25
CA PHE A 111 -16.37 -4.74 17.18
C PHE A 111 -16.90 -3.77 18.24
N VAL A 112 -16.06 -2.86 18.74
CA VAL A 112 -16.46 -1.80 19.67
C VAL A 112 -17.46 -0.85 19.01
N GLN A 113 -17.18 -0.36 17.80
CA GLN A 113 -18.09 0.51 17.06
C GLN A 113 -19.44 -0.17 16.77
N ARG A 114 -19.41 -1.45 16.38
CA ARG A 114 -20.62 -2.21 16.02
C ARG A 114 -21.53 -2.49 17.21
N ASN A 115 -20.94 -2.79 18.38
CA ASN A 115 -21.67 -3.16 19.59
C ASN A 115 -21.73 -2.01 20.61
N TRP A 116 -21.46 -0.77 20.17
CA TRP A 116 -21.33 0.38 21.07
C TRP A 116 -22.60 0.64 21.88
N ALA A 117 -23.71 0.90 21.18
CA ALA A 117 -24.99 1.22 21.80
C ALA A 117 -25.61 0.02 22.55
N ASP A 118 -25.41 -1.19 22.02
CA ASP A 118 -26.09 -2.39 22.50
C ASP A 118 -25.39 -3.04 23.71
N THR A 119 -24.06 -2.90 23.85
CA THR A 119 -23.30 -3.65 24.87
C THR A 119 -22.21 -2.81 25.53
N VAL A 120 -21.39 -2.10 24.77
CA VAL A 120 -20.20 -1.42 25.32
C VAL A 120 -20.57 -0.22 26.19
N TYR A 121 -21.47 0.64 25.72
CA TYR A 121 -21.89 1.82 26.46
C TYR A 121 -22.71 1.47 27.71
N PRO A 122 -23.72 0.57 27.65
CA PRO A 122 -24.42 0.11 28.86
C PRO A 122 -23.46 -0.49 29.91
N TRP A 123 -22.49 -1.31 29.48
CA TRP A 123 -21.48 -1.88 30.38
C TRP A 123 -20.59 -0.80 31.04
N LEU A 124 -20.19 0.24 30.29
CA LEU A 124 -19.44 1.37 30.84
C LEU A 124 -20.24 2.15 31.88
N VAL A 125 -21.57 2.25 31.72
CA VAL A 125 -22.46 2.89 32.69
C VAL A 125 -22.62 2.00 33.93
N GLU A 126 -22.80 0.69 33.77
CA GLU A 126 -22.89 -0.27 34.89
C GLU A 126 -21.62 -0.28 35.76
N MET A 127 -20.45 -0.10 35.15
CA MET A 127 -19.16 -0.03 35.85
C MET A 127 -18.84 1.37 36.41
N GLU A 128 -19.75 2.35 36.25
CA GLU A 128 -19.54 3.77 36.60
C GLU A 128 -18.33 4.43 35.89
N TRP A 129 -17.85 3.83 34.80
CA TRP A 129 -16.69 4.30 34.04
C TRP A 129 -17.06 5.27 32.92
N ALA A 130 -18.34 5.37 32.56
CA ALA A 130 -18.81 6.26 31.50
C ALA A 130 -18.39 7.72 31.72
N GLY A 131 -18.42 8.21 32.96
CA GLY A 131 -17.96 9.55 33.32
C GLY A 131 -16.45 9.73 33.15
N ALA A 132 -15.65 8.84 33.75
CA ALA A 132 -14.18 8.91 33.69
C ALA A 132 -13.63 8.76 32.26
N VAL A 133 -14.23 7.86 31.46
CA VAL A 133 -13.86 7.67 30.05
C VAL A 133 -14.28 8.90 29.23
N GLY A 134 -15.46 9.48 29.50
CA GLY A 134 -15.90 10.71 28.86
C GLY A 134 -14.97 11.89 29.13
N GLU A 135 -14.59 12.12 30.39
CA GLU A 135 -13.64 13.17 30.78
C GLU A 135 -12.27 12.97 30.13
N PHE A 136 -11.78 11.73 30.08
CA PHE A 136 -10.52 11.41 29.39
C PHE A 136 -10.59 11.74 27.89
N LEU A 137 -11.66 11.31 27.21
CA LEU A 137 -11.84 11.56 25.78
C LEU A 137 -11.96 13.05 25.48
N GLU A 138 -12.70 13.81 26.30
CA GLU A 138 -12.83 15.25 26.17
C GLU A 138 -11.52 15.98 26.49
N ALA A 139 -10.74 15.53 27.48
CA ALA A 139 -9.44 16.11 27.80
C ALA A 139 -8.41 15.88 26.68
N VAL A 140 -8.39 14.69 26.06
CA VAL A 140 -7.48 14.37 24.96
C VAL A 140 -7.88 15.08 23.67
N SER A 141 -9.18 15.20 23.39
CA SER A 141 -9.68 15.89 22.19
C SER A 141 -9.76 17.42 22.33
N GLY A 142 -9.81 17.95 23.56
CA GLY A 142 -9.94 19.38 23.86
C GLY A 142 -8.99 20.31 23.10
N PRO A 143 -7.67 20.02 22.98
CA PRO A 143 -6.73 20.84 22.22
C PRO A 143 -7.03 20.95 20.72
N PHE A 144 -7.86 20.05 20.19
CA PHE A 144 -8.21 19.95 18.76
C PHE A 144 -9.63 20.45 18.46
N SER A 145 -10.34 20.97 19.46
CA SER A 145 -11.64 21.60 19.29
C SER A 145 -11.53 22.86 18.43
N PRO A 146 -12.39 23.07 17.41
CA PRO A 146 -13.65 22.37 17.13
C PRO A 146 -13.55 21.21 16.09
N TYR A 147 -12.36 20.84 15.62
CA TYR A 147 -12.20 19.92 14.49
C TYR A 147 -12.27 18.44 14.88
N VAL A 148 -11.76 18.07 16.06
CA VAL A 148 -11.87 16.72 16.63
C VAL A 148 -12.56 16.83 17.98
N VAL A 149 -13.74 16.20 18.11
CA VAL A 149 -14.55 16.26 19.33
C VAL A 149 -15.01 14.87 19.68
N TRP A 150 -14.42 14.30 20.74
CA TRP A 150 -14.77 12.97 21.25
C TRP A 150 -15.74 13.10 22.42
N LYS A 151 -16.95 13.53 22.11
CA LYS A 151 -18.01 13.62 23.12
C LYS A 151 -18.64 12.26 23.34
N MET A 152 -18.79 11.89 24.61
CA MET A 152 -19.44 10.64 24.99
C MET A 152 -20.93 10.67 24.60
N ASP A 153 -21.37 9.68 23.82
CA ASP A 153 -22.75 9.56 23.35
C ASP A 153 -23.24 8.10 23.50
N PRO A 154 -24.47 7.88 24.01
CA PRO A 154 -25.02 6.54 24.24
C PRO A 154 -25.31 5.75 22.96
N VAL A 155 -25.52 6.43 21.84
CA VAL A 155 -25.94 5.84 20.57
C VAL A 155 -24.78 5.74 19.60
N LYS A 156 -23.92 6.77 19.56
CA LYS A 156 -22.81 6.85 18.61
C LYS A 156 -21.46 6.75 19.31
N PHE A 157 -20.59 5.90 18.79
CA PHE A 157 -19.22 5.84 19.26
C PHE A 157 -18.49 7.19 19.07
N PRO A 158 -17.81 7.73 20.09
CA PRO A 158 -17.22 9.09 20.05
C PRO A 158 -16.13 9.29 18.99
N ILE A 159 -15.38 8.23 18.66
CA ILE A 159 -14.24 8.32 17.74
C ILE A 159 -14.66 7.84 16.34
N ASN A 160 -14.44 8.66 15.31
CA ASN A 160 -14.80 8.30 13.95
C ASN A 160 -13.88 7.19 13.39
N SER A 161 -14.34 6.39 12.42
CA SER A 161 -13.54 5.32 11.79
C SER A 161 -12.25 5.83 11.13
N TYR A 162 -12.26 7.05 10.57
CA TYR A 162 -11.05 7.71 10.04
C TYR A 162 -10.07 8.13 11.15
N GLU A 163 -10.57 8.57 12.30
CA GLU A 163 -9.73 8.94 13.44
C GLU A 163 -9.12 7.69 14.08
N MET A 164 -9.90 6.61 14.23
CA MET A 164 -9.39 5.31 14.64
C MET A 164 -8.32 4.79 13.68
N TYR A 165 -8.52 4.96 12.37
CA TYR A 165 -7.53 4.57 11.38
C TYR A 165 -6.21 5.32 11.59
N PHE A 166 -6.28 6.64 11.76
CA PHE A 166 -5.11 7.47 12.03
C PHE A 166 -4.38 7.06 13.31
N LEU A 167 -5.12 6.88 14.41
CA LEU A 167 -4.53 6.44 15.68
C LEU A 167 -3.90 5.05 15.56
N THR A 168 -4.55 4.12 14.87
CA THR A 168 -4.02 2.78 14.63
C THR A 168 -2.69 2.84 13.86
N MET A 169 -2.61 3.68 12.82
CA MET A 169 -1.36 3.89 12.07
C MET A 169 -0.25 4.48 12.94
N LEU A 170 -0.56 5.44 13.81
CA LEU A 170 0.43 6.03 14.71
C LEU A 170 0.95 5.03 15.75
N ILE A 171 0.04 4.25 16.34
CA ILE A 171 0.38 3.23 17.33
C ILE A 171 1.25 2.15 16.69
N THR A 172 0.87 1.63 15.53
CA THR A 172 1.66 0.59 14.84
C THR A 172 3.00 1.11 14.36
N LEU A 173 3.08 2.36 13.90
CA LEU A 173 4.34 3.04 13.60
C LEU A 173 5.26 3.12 14.82
N ALA A 174 4.74 3.55 15.96
CA ALA A 174 5.49 3.63 17.20
C ALA A 174 5.96 2.24 17.66
N LEU A 175 5.07 1.24 17.65
CA LEU A 175 5.38 -0.14 17.99
C LEU A 175 6.46 -0.74 17.07
N TYR A 176 6.36 -0.49 15.76
CA TYR A 176 7.39 -0.90 14.79
C TYR A 176 8.74 -0.30 15.18
N CYS A 177 8.82 1.01 15.37
CA CYS A 177 10.07 1.71 15.68
C CYS A 177 10.66 1.24 17.01
N ILE A 178 9.85 1.09 18.05
CA ILE A 178 10.29 0.66 19.39
C ILE A 178 10.79 -0.78 19.35
N VAL A 179 9.99 -1.71 18.84
CA VAL A 179 10.39 -3.13 18.81
C VAL A 179 11.58 -3.33 17.90
N SER A 180 11.61 -2.68 16.72
CA SER A 180 12.77 -2.77 15.85
C SER A 180 14.03 -2.21 16.50
N ALA A 181 13.96 -1.04 17.16
CA ALA A 181 15.11 -0.48 17.87
C ALA A 181 15.61 -1.39 19.01
N LEU A 182 14.70 -2.02 19.77
CA LEU A 182 15.05 -2.90 20.89
C LEU A 182 15.62 -4.25 20.47
N THR A 183 15.24 -4.76 19.29
CA THR A 183 15.65 -6.08 18.80
C THR A 183 16.78 -6.01 17.77
N TRP A 184 17.20 -4.81 17.39
CA TRP A 184 18.25 -4.57 16.40
C TRP A 184 19.64 -4.87 16.97
N LYS A 185 20.36 -5.81 16.34
CA LYS A 185 21.73 -6.20 16.73
C LYS A 185 22.79 -5.60 15.82
N GLU A 186 22.60 -5.67 14.50
CA GLU A 186 23.54 -5.19 13.49
C GLU A 186 22.79 -4.51 12.33
N PRO A 187 23.35 -3.44 11.72
CA PRO A 187 22.74 -2.77 10.57
C PRO A 187 22.55 -3.75 9.41
N PHE A 188 21.30 -3.89 8.95
CA PHE A 188 21.02 -4.71 7.79
C PHE A 188 21.66 -4.12 6.53
N ASN A 189 22.24 -4.98 5.69
CA ASN A 189 22.91 -4.55 4.46
C ASN A 189 21.87 -4.29 3.35
N LEU A 190 21.28 -3.09 3.40
CA LEU A 190 20.30 -2.64 2.41
C LEU A 190 20.88 -2.56 0.99
N ASP A 191 22.18 -2.27 0.88
CA ASP A 191 22.85 -2.18 -0.42
C ASP A 191 22.91 -3.56 -1.10
N ARG A 192 23.02 -4.64 -0.32
CA ARG A 192 22.94 -6.02 -0.83
C ARG A 192 21.53 -6.37 -1.31
N MET A 193 20.50 -6.00 -0.55
CA MET A 193 19.11 -6.32 -0.89
C MET A 193 18.61 -5.56 -2.13
N LEU A 194 19.10 -4.34 -2.34
CA LEU A 194 18.66 -3.47 -3.44
C LEU A 194 19.64 -3.46 -4.63
N HIS A 195 20.60 -4.40 -4.66
CA HIS A 195 21.64 -4.52 -5.69
C HIS A 195 22.37 -3.19 -5.95
N ARG A 196 22.71 -2.47 -4.88
CA ARG A 196 23.41 -1.16 -4.93
C ARG A 196 24.90 -1.32 -4.66
N GLY A 197 25.68 -0.33 -5.12
CA GLY A 197 27.11 -0.25 -4.85
C GLY A 197 27.87 -1.46 -5.40
N ILE A 198 28.58 -2.17 -4.53
CA ILE A 198 29.35 -3.37 -4.88
C ILE A 198 28.47 -4.53 -5.39
N TYR A 199 27.19 -4.58 -5.00
CA TYR A 199 26.24 -5.64 -5.38
C TYR A 199 25.48 -5.34 -6.67
N ASN A 200 25.83 -4.25 -7.36
CA ASN A 200 25.24 -3.90 -8.64
C ASN A 200 25.87 -4.74 -9.76
N VAL A 201 25.23 -5.88 -10.07
CA VAL A 201 25.73 -6.84 -11.07
C VAL A 201 25.30 -6.44 -12.49
N ASP A 202 24.31 -5.55 -12.63
CA ASP A 202 23.68 -5.22 -13.90
C ASP A 202 24.42 -4.13 -14.69
N GLY A 203 25.51 -3.57 -14.13
CA GLY A 203 26.36 -2.58 -14.80
C GLY A 203 25.79 -1.16 -14.85
N ASP A 204 24.52 -0.98 -14.49
CA ASP A 204 23.84 0.31 -14.46
C ASP A 204 24.38 1.21 -13.35
N HIS A 205 25.25 2.16 -13.68
CA HIS A 205 25.74 3.13 -12.71
C HIS A 205 24.59 4.05 -12.27
N ARG A 206 23.94 3.71 -11.16
CA ARG A 206 23.00 4.60 -10.47
C ARG A 206 23.82 5.48 -9.53
N PRO A 207 24.15 6.74 -9.89
CA PRO A 207 24.88 7.61 -8.98
C PRO A 207 24.06 7.78 -7.69
N ALA A 208 24.70 7.58 -6.54
CA ALA A 208 24.15 7.97 -5.25
C ALA A 208 24.06 9.50 -5.21
N ALA A 209 23.03 10.06 -5.83
CA ALA A 209 22.86 11.51 -5.84
C ALA A 209 22.49 11.94 -4.42
N ALA A 210 23.37 12.65 -3.73
CA ALA A 210 23.06 13.31 -2.47
C ALA A 210 21.88 14.29 -2.67
N TRP A 211 20.90 14.28 -1.77
CA TRP A 211 19.78 15.22 -1.83
C TRP A 211 20.29 16.64 -1.53
N SER A 212 19.98 17.58 -2.41
CA SER A 212 20.26 19.01 -2.23
C SER A 212 19.00 19.78 -2.55
N VAL A 213 18.77 20.92 -1.89
CA VAL A 213 17.55 21.75 -2.09
C VAL A 213 17.29 22.05 -3.56
N ARG A 214 18.36 22.26 -4.35
CA ARG A 214 18.29 22.51 -5.80
C ARG A 214 17.85 21.28 -6.61
N ASN A 215 18.16 20.07 -6.12
CA ASN A 215 17.86 18.81 -6.81
C ASN A 215 16.63 18.10 -6.23
N VAL A 216 16.00 18.62 -5.17
CA VAL A 216 14.79 18.03 -4.55
C VAL A 216 13.68 17.94 -5.59
N PHE A 217 13.41 19.02 -6.31
CA PHE A 217 12.30 19.06 -7.27
C PHE A 217 12.55 18.11 -8.46
N SER A 218 13.77 18.10 -9.02
CA SER A 218 14.13 17.19 -10.11
C SER A 218 14.09 15.72 -9.68
N LYS A 219 14.44 15.40 -8.42
CA LYS A 219 14.38 14.05 -7.89
C LYS A 219 12.99 13.61 -7.47
N LEU A 220 12.15 14.52 -6.98
CA LEU A 220 10.76 14.24 -6.65
C LEU A 220 9.94 13.92 -7.90
N ILE A 221 10.23 14.61 -9.01
CA ILE A 221 9.63 14.31 -10.32
C ILE A 221 10.17 12.98 -10.88
N GLY A 222 11.39 12.59 -10.52
CA GLY A 222 11.93 11.26 -10.85
C GLY A 222 12.20 11.03 -12.35
N ILE A 223 12.26 12.09 -13.17
CA ILE A 223 12.61 11.98 -14.58
C ILE A 223 14.12 11.79 -14.69
N THR A 224 14.52 10.57 -15.04
CA THR A 224 15.92 10.21 -15.17
C THR A 224 16.38 10.28 -16.65
N PRO A 225 17.70 10.28 -16.91
CA PRO A 225 18.23 10.33 -18.29
C PRO A 225 17.80 9.14 -19.16
N GLU A 226 17.41 8.01 -18.55
CA GLU A 226 16.98 6.78 -19.23
C GLU A 226 15.59 6.90 -19.87
N TYR A 227 14.83 7.96 -19.54
CA TYR A 227 13.51 8.19 -20.14
C TYR A 227 13.63 8.47 -21.63
N THR A 228 12.86 7.74 -22.45
CA THR A 228 12.72 8.09 -23.85
C THR A 228 12.02 9.44 -24.00
N ARG A 229 12.10 10.05 -25.19
CA ARG A 229 11.39 11.31 -25.47
C ARG A 229 9.88 11.16 -25.24
N GLY A 230 9.31 9.99 -25.55
CA GLY A 230 7.92 9.65 -25.28
C GLY A 230 7.65 9.61 -23.78
N ASP A 231 8.39 8.80 -23.03
CA ASP A 231 8.19 8.62 -21.58
C ASP A 231 8.30 9.94 -20.81
N ARG A 232 9.19 10.84 -21.24
CA ARG A 232 9.34 12.16 -20.64
C ARG A 232 8.09 13.03 -20.84
N ILE A 233 7.44 12.97 -22.00
CA ILE A 233 6.18 13.67 -22.25
C ILE A 233 5.08 13.12 -21.35
N ILE A 234 5.00 11.78 -21.21
CA ILE A 234 4.03 11.12 -20.34
C ILE A 234 4.23 11.57 -18.89
N ALA A 235 5.46 11.49 -18.38
CA ALA A 235 5.80 11.87 -17.01
C ALA A 235 5.44 13.33 -16.71
N TRP A 236 5.78 14.26 -17.62
CA TRP A 236 5.39 15.67 -17.46
C TRP A 236 3.89 15.89 -17.58
N SER A 237 3.19 15.14 -18.44
CA SER A 237 1.74 15.25 -18.59
C SER A 237 1.02 14.81 -17.32
N VAL A 238 1.44 13.69 -16.73
CA VAL A 238 0.90 13.20 -15.45
C VAL A 238 1.25 14.16 -14.31
N PHE A 239 2.49 14.69 -14.26
CA PHE A 239 2.87 15.69 -13.28
C PHE A 239 2.02 16.97 -13.38
N PHE A 240 1.82 17.47 -14.60
CA PHE A 240 0.99 18.64 -14.84
C PHE A 240 -0.47 18.38 -14.44
N TYR A 241 -1.03 17.24 -14.83
CA TYR A 241 -2.39 16.86 -14.46
C TYR A 241 -2.58 16.74 -12.93
N SER A 242 -1.69 16.01 -12.25
CA SER A 242 -1.82 15.70 -10.82
C SER A 242 -1.43 16.88 -9.94
N PHE A 243 -0.27 17.49 -10.17
CA PHE A 243 0.23 18.55 -9.30
C PHE A 243 -0.27 19.93 -9.70
N VAL A 244 -0.19 20.28 -10.99
CA VAL A 244 -0.55 21.63 -11.43
C VAL A 244 -2.08 21.78 -11.50
N TYR A 245 -2.75 20.94 -12.28
CA TYR A 245 -4.20 21.04 -12.46
C TYR A 245 -4.99 20.60 -11.22
N THR A 246 -4.74 19.40 -10.70
CA THR A 246 -5.55 18.86 -9.59
C THR A 246 -5.20 19.53 -8.26
N PHE A 247 -3.92 19.56 -7.88
CA PHE A 247 -3.52 20.11 -6.58
C PHE A 247 -3.47 21.65 -6.56
N LEU A 248 -2.72 22.31 -7.46
CA LEU A 248 -2.56 23.77 -7.41
C LEU A 248 -3.81 24.52 -7.88
N PHE A 249 -4.37 24.19 -9.04
CA PHE A 249 -5.52 24.91 -9.58
C PHE A 249 -6.85 24.48 -8.92
N SER A 250 -7.17 23.19 -8.97
CA SER A 250 -8.49 22.70 -8.55
C SER A 250 -8.65 22.67 -7.03
N PHE A 251 -7.60 22.35 -6.28
CA PHE A 251 -7.66 22.34 -4.82
C PHE A 251 -7.21 23.67 -4.21
N VAL A 252 -5.92 24.02 -4.29
CA VAL A 252 -5.38 25.23 -3.62
C VAL A 252 -6.03 26.51 -4.16
N GLY A 253 -6.15 26.64 -5.49
CA GLY A 253 -6.75 27.80 -6.13
C GLY A 253 -8.20 28.03 -5.71
N VAL A 254 -9.01 26.96 -5.68
CA VAL A 254 -10.42 27.03 -5.23
C VAL A 254 -10.52 27.31 -3.74
N VAL A 255 -9.67 26.72 -2.90
CA VAL A 255 -9.63 27.01 -1.46
C VAL A 255 -9.31 28.49 -1.21
N ILE A 256 -8.26 29.02 -1.84
CA ILE A 256 -7.88 30.44 -1.71
C ILE A 256 -9.03 31.34 -2.20
N TRP A 257 -9.62 31.03 -3.36
CA TRP A 257 -10.75 31.80 -3.89
C TRP A 257 -11.92 31.78 -2.90
N ASN A 258 -12.29 30.61 -2.39
CA ASN A 258 -13.41 30.45 -1.46
C ASN A 258 -13.17 31.15 -0.10
N ILE A 259 -11.91 31.28 0.33
CA ILE A 259 -11.55 32.08 1.52
C ILE A 259 -11.75 33.58 1.27
N VAL A 260 -11.35 34.08 0.10
CA VAL A 260 -11.47 35.51 -0.25
C VAL A 260 -12.92 35.89 -0.53
N THR A 261 -13.63 35.06 -1.27
CA THR A 261 -15.04 35.23 -1.66
C THR A 261 -15.73 33.88 -1.59
N PRO A 262 -16.58 33.63 -0.58
CA PRO A 262 -17.30 32.37 -0.45
C PRO A 262 -18.12 32.05 -1.69
N TRP A 263 -17.93 30.86 -2.24
CA TRP A 263 -18.62 30.43 -3.45
C TRP A 263 -20.08 30.11 -3.16
N PRO A 264 -21.02 30.61 -3.97
CA PRO A 264 -22.42 30.20 -3.88
C PRO A 264 -22.57 28.72 -4.25
N VAL A 265 -23.60 28.07 -3.72
CA VAL A 265 -23.83 26.61 -3.85
C VAL A 265 -23.82 26.13 -5.31
N GLU A 266 -24.31 26.94 -6.24
CA GLU A 266 -24.36 26.64 -7.67
C GLU A 266 -22.96 26.43 -8.29
N TRP A 267 -21.96 27.20 -7.84
CA TRP A 267 -20.58 27.09 -8.35
C TRP A 267 -19.91 25.80 -7.93
N TRP A 268 -20.27 25.25 -6.76
CA TRP A 268 -19.83 23.94 -6.34
C TRP A 268 -20.32 22.84 -7.30
N GLY A 269 -21.53 22.96 -7.84
CA GLY A 269 -22.06 22.05 -8.86
C GLY A 269 -21.21 22.04 -10.13
N HIS A 270 -20.86 23.23 -10.65
CA HIS A 270 -19.97 23.36 -11.81
C HIS A 270 -18.57 22.83 -11.54
N TYR A 271 -18.02 23.09 -10.34
CA TYR A 271 -16.72 22.58 -9.93
C TYR A 271 -16.70 21.05 -9.92
N PHE A 272 -17.66 20.40 -9.28
CA PHE A 272 -17.72 18.93 -9.24
C PHE A 272 -17.94 18.34 -10.63
N PHE A 273 -18.80 18.95 -11.45
CA PHE A 273 -19.00 18.53 -12.83
C PHE A 273 -17.69 18.56 -13.64
N ILE A 274 -16.92 19.66 -13.55
CA ILE A 274 -15.67 19.81 -14.31
C ILE A 274 -14.59 18.85 -13.78
N THR A 275 -14.35 18.87 -12.48
CA THR A 275 -13.22 18.17 -11.84
C THR A 275 -13.43 16.67 -11.71
N THR A 276 -14.67 16.22 -11.53
CA THR A 276 -14.98 14.81 -11.26
C THR A 276 -15.50 14.08 -12.49
N LEU A 277 -16.20 14.78 -13.40
CA LEU A 277 -16.84 14.13 -14.56
C LEU A 277 -16.20 14.53 -15.90
N LEU A 278 -16.19 15.82 -16.23
CA LEU A 278 -15.79 16.28 -17.57
C LEU A 278 -14.31 15.98 -17.86
N VAL A 279 -13.41 16.48 -17.01
CA VAL A 279 -11.97 16.32 -17.24
C VAL A 279 -11.54 14.86 -17.10
N PRO A 280 -11.92 14.12 -16.04
CA PRO A 280 -11.64 12.69 -15.97
C PRO A 280 -12.26 11.89 -17.11
N GLY A 281 -13.46 12.26 -17.58
CA GLY A 281 -14.12 11.63 -18.73
C GLY A 281 -13.35 11.81 -20.04
N LEU A 282 -12.85 13.02 -20.31
CA LEU A 282 -11.99 13.28 -21.47
C LEU A 282 -10.67 12.51 -21.39
N VAL A 283 -10.02 12.51 -20.22
CA VAL A 283 -8.80 11.74 -19.99
C VAL A 283 -9.07 10.25 -20.15
N ALA A 284 -10.17 9.73 -19.63
CA ALA A 284 -10.57 8.33 -19.78
C ALA A 284 -10.78 7.97 -21.26
N LEU A 285 -11.43 8.83 -22.05
CA LEU A 285 -11.62 8.59 -23.48
C LEU A 285 -10.27 8.47 -24.20
N VAL A 286 -9.37 9.44 -24.01
CA VAL A 286 -8.04 9.42 -24.65
C VAL A 286 -7.19 8.24 -24.18
N SER A 287 -7.12 8.03 -22.86
CA SER A 287 -6.31 6.96 -22.26
C SER A 287 -6.81 5.56 -22.60
N THR A 288 -8.12 5.37 -22.79
CA THR A 288 -8.69 4.06 -23.17
C THR A 288 -8.16 3.60 -24.52
N PHE A 289 -8.18 4.47 -25.53
CA PHE A 289 -7.63 4.13 -26.85
C PHE A 289 -6.11 4.02 -26.83
N TRP A 290 -5.45 4.97 -26.17
CA TRP A 290 -3.99 5.00 -26.12
C TRP A 290 -3.40 3.80 -25.38
N PHE A 291 -3.84 3.53 -24.14
CA PHE A 291 -3.41 2.35 -23.38
C PHE A 291 -3.97 1.05 -23.94
N GLY A 292 -5.14 1.06 -24.59
CA GLY A 292 -5.64 -0.12 -25.29
C GLY A 292 -4.72 -0.57 -26.42
N ILE A 293 -4.30 0.37 -27.28
CA ILE A 293 -3.38 0.08 -28.40
C ILE A 293 -1.98 -0.23 -27.86
N GLY A 294 -1.45 0.61 -26.97
CA GLY A 294 -0.11 0.42 -26.39
C GLY A 294 -0.01 -0.89 -25.62
N GLY A 295 -1.00 -1.18 -24.77
CA GLY A 295 -1.07 -2.43 -24.01
C GLY A 295 -1.17 -3.66 -24.90
N ALA A 296 -1.89 -3.60 -26.02
CA ALA A 296 -1.90 -4.71 -26.98
C ALA A 296 -0.53 -4.95 -27.61
N ILE A 297 0.13 -3.88 -28.08
CA ILE A 297 1.48 -3.97 -28.68
C ILE A 297 2.49 -4.52 -27.67
N ASP A 298 2.48 -4.00 -26.45
CA ASP A 298 3.41 -4.41 -25.41
C ASP A 298 3.12 -5.83 -24.91
N LEU A 299 1.86 -6.28 -24.94
CA LEU A 299 1.52 -7.68 -24.68
C LEU A 299 2.16 -8.62 -25.71
N PHE A 300 2.10 -8.28 -26.99
CA PHE A 300 2.78 -9.10 -28.03
C PHE A 300 4.30 -9.08 -27.87
N ARG A 301 4.88 -7.92 -27.53
CA ARG A 301 6.32 -7.83 -27.23
C ARG A 301 6.69 -8.69 -26.02
N LEU A 302 5.91 -8.63 -24.96
CA LEU A 302 6.09 -9.45 -23.77
C LEU A 302 6.11 -10.93 -24.12
N PHE A 303 5.18 -11.44 -24.93
CA PHE A 303 5.19 -12.84 -25.35
C PHE A 303 6.44 -13.21 -26.15
N ARG A 304 6.90 -12.34 -27.05
CA ARG A 304 8.14 -12.55 -27.82
C ARG A 304 9.38 -12.56 -26.92
N ASP A 305 9.45 -11.65 -25.96
CA ASP A 305 10.60 -11.56 -25.04
C ASP A 305 10.58 -12.74 -24.05
N LEU A 306 9.40 -13.19 -23.63
CA LEU A 306 9.22 -14.40 -22.82
C LEU A 306 9.63 -15.67 -23.54
N GLU A 307 9.55 -15.71 -24.87
CA GLU A 307 10.06 -16.82 -25.69
C GLU A 307 11.59 -16.86 -25.71
N GLN A 308 12.24 -15.69 -25.68
CA GLN A 308 13.70 -15.55 -25.74
C GLN A 308 14.38 -15.54 -24.36
N ARG A 309 13.62 -15.68 -23.28
CA ARG A 309 14.15 -15.54 -21.92
C ARG A 309 15.11 -16.66 -21.54
N ASN A 310 16.14 -16.32 -20.77
CA ASN A 310 16.99 -17.31 -20.12
C ASN A 310 16.31 -17.80 -18.83
N ILE A 311 16.02 -19.11 -18.75
CA ILE A 311 15.33 -19.70 -17.61
C ILE A 311 16.35 -20.01 -16.52
N ASN A 312 16.32 -19.27 -15.41
CA ASN A 312 17.08 -19.59 -14.21
C ASN A 312 16.22 -20.41 -13.23
N PRO A 313 16.52 -21.71 -12.99
CA PRO A 313 15.74 -22.54 -12.07
C PRO A 313 15.85 -22.14 -10.59
N LEU A 314 16.81 -21.28 -10.23
CA LEU A 314 17.00 -20.77 -8.87
C LEU A 314 16.26 -19.46 -8.62
N ASP A 315 15.70 -18.85 -9.67
CA ASP A 315 14.85 -17.67 -9.59
C ASP A 315 13.38 -18.09 -9.38
N ASP A 316 13.13 -18.72 -8.23
CA ASP A 316 11.81 -19.24 -7.84
C ASP A 316 11.23 -18.54 -6.60
N GLY A 317 11.73 -17.33 -6.32
CA GLY A 317 11.27 -16.48 -5.22
C GLY A 317 11.75 -16.92 -3.83
N ARG A 318 12.51 -18.02 -3.71
CA ARG A 318 13.01 -18.49 -2.42
C ARG A 318 14.22 -17.70 -1.94
N VAL A 319 14.23 -17.44 -0.64
CA VAL A 319 15.27 -16.70 0.07
C VAL A 319 15.87 -17.60 1.14
N GLU A 320 17.19 -17.65 1.22
CA GLU A 320 17.92 -18.37 2.27
C GLU A 320 18.89 -17.41 2.95
N GLY A 321 18.81 -17.30 4.29
CA GLY A 321 19.68 -16.38 5.03
C GLY A 321 19.55 -14.92 4.62
N GLN A 322 18.33 -14.47 4.29
CA GLN A 322 18.00 -13.11 3.83
C GLN A 322 18.58 -12.74 2.45
N VAL A 323 19.01 -13.72 1.65
CA VAL A 323 19.50 -13.53 0.28
C VAL A 323 18.72 -14.42 -0.68
N SER A 324 18.35 -13.89 -1.84
CA SER A 324 17.73 -14.68 -2.92
C SER A 324 18.66 -15.82 -3.34
N LEU A 325 18.10 -17.02 -3.54
CA LEU A 325 18.89 -18.17 -3.99
C LEU A 325 19.55 -17.93 -5.36
N ALA A 326 18.91 -17.14 -6.22
CA ALA A 326 19.45 -16.76 -7.53
C ALA A 326 20.70 -15.86 -7.42
N ASP A 327 20.77 -15.02 -6.38
CA ASP A 327 21.82 -14.03 -6.21
C ASP A 327 22.98 -14.50 -5.33
N ARG A 328 22.78 -15.55 -4.54
CA ARG A 328 23.76 -16.04 -3.55
C ARG A 328 25.13 -16.33 -4.16
N ALA A 329 25.18 -17.00 -5.30
CA ALA A 329 26.44 -17.33 -5.97
C ALA A 329 27.16 -16.08 -6.49
N ARG A 330 26.41 -15.15 -7.11
CA ARG A 330 26.95 -13.90 -7.65
C ARG A 330 27.48 -12.98 -6.55
N PHE A 331 26.76 -12.85 -5.43
CA PHE A 331 27.19 -12.02 -4.31
C PHE A 331 28.40 -12.61 -3.58
N ALA A 332 28.47 -13.94 -3.42
CA ALA A 332 29.66 -14.59 -2.85
C ALA A 332 30.92 -14.32 -3.68
N GLU A 333 30.82 -14.39 -5.01
CA GLU A 333 31.95 -14.06 -5.90
C GLU A 333 32.39 -12.59 -5.78
N VAL A 334 31.44 -11.66 -5.65
CA VAL A 334 31.73 -10.23 -5.48
C VAL A 334 32.42 -9.97 -4.13
N GLU A 335 31.91 -10.56 -3.06
CA GLU A 335 32.47 -10.42 -1.71
C GLU A 335 33.89 -11.01 -1.64
N ASP A 336 34.14 -12.16 -2.28
CA ASP A 336 35.47 -12.76 -2.34
C ASP A 336 36.45 -11.94 -3.18
N LYS A 337 36.01 -11.33 -4.29
CA LYS A 337 36.83 -10.40 -5.08
C LYS A 337 37.19 -9.15 -4.27
N GLN A 338 36.30 -8.69 -3.41
CA GLN A 338 36.55 -7.53 -2.56
C GLN A 338 37.47 -7.86 -1.39
N LYS A 339 37.37 -9.05 -0.76
CA LYS A 339 38.30 -9.49 0.29
C LYS A 339 39.73 -9.72 -0.19
N LYS A 340 39.91 -9.95 -1.50
CA LYS A 340 41.21 -10.16 -2.15
C LYS A 340 41.84 -8.87 -2.69
N ARG A 341 41.11 -7.75 -2.69
CA ARG A 341 41.61 -6.40 -2.99
C ARG A 341 41.95 -5.69 -1.70
#